data_AF-A0A358NGR8-F1
#
_entry.id   AF-A0A358NGR8-F1
#
_cell.length_a   1.000
_cell.length_b   1.000
_cell.length_c   1.000
_cell.angle_alpha   90.00
_cell.angle_beta   90.00
_cell.angle_gamma   90.00
#
_symmetry.space_group_name_H-M   'P 1'
#
loop_
_entity.id
_entity.type
_entity.pdbx_description
1 polymer ?
#
loop_
_entity_poly.entity_id
_entity_poly.type
_entity_poly.pdbx_seq_one_letter_code
_entity_poly.pdbx_strand_id
1 'polypeptide(L)'
;MLRYVINRVKSSIVVLLMVSVITFFVLMIVPGDPAQLILGTDATPEMIADLHRAMGLDKPVYQQYFSWLVNLAKLDMGTSYVYGKSVTSLIVNALPVTLSIAVYAMAVAAIFAFAAGIIAAVKKDKFADYFSRSIMQLGSAIPSFWIGMVFIVFFGLRMKIFPVSGFVPISSGFLGFIKSITLPAVVLAIGETGMLLRIVRSSMLDSLKQDYMDMAKIKGLGAGKIYFKYALRGALIAPVTIMGMQFAKLAGGTVVV
;
A
#
# COMPACT_ATOMS: atom_id res chain seq x y z
N MET A 1 -6.84 -17.92 21.80
CA MET A 1 -6.25 -17.70 20.45
C MET A 1 -7.15 -18.23 19.33
N LEU A 2 -7.56 -19.51 19.33
CA LEU A 2 -8.41 -20.08 18.26
C LEU A 2 -9.74 -19.32 18.05
N ARG A 3 -10.49 -19.01 19.12
CA ARG A 3 -11.73 -18.22 19.04
C ARG A 3 -11.52 -16.83 18.41
N TYR A 4 -10.38 -16.18 18.69
CA TYR A 4 -10.03 -14.89 18.11
C TYR A 4 -9.77 -15.00 16.61
N VAL A 5 -9.00 -16.02 16.20
CA VAL A 5 -8.73 -16.30 14.79
C VAL A 5 -10.03 -16.60 14.04
N ILE A 6 -10.90 -17.44 14.59
CA ILE A 6 -12.21 -17.75 13.99
C ILE A 6 -13.05 -16.48 13.81
N ASN A 7 -13.14 -15.63 14.84
CA ASN A 7 -13.89 -14.38 14.74
C ASN A 7 -13.32 -13.43 13.69
N ARG A 8 -11.98 -13.37 13.55
CA ARG A 8 -11.31 -12.59 12.50
C ARG A 8 -11.60 -13.15 11.11
N VAL A 9 -11.49 -14.46 10.91
CA VAL A 9 -11.78 -15.10 9.62
C VAL A 9 -13.24 -14.87 9.22
N LYS A 10 -14.19 -15.04 10.15
CA LYS A 10 -15.61 -14.74 9.90
C LYS A 10 -15.80 -13.28 9.49
N SER A 11 -15.22 -12.34 10.23
CA SER A 11 -15.27 -10.92 9.91
C SER A 11 -14.69 -10.63 8.53
N SER A 12 -13.56 -11.24 8.18
CA SER A 12 -12.95 -11.08 6.85
C SER A 12 -13.83 -11.61 5.73
N ILE A 13 -14.49 -12.75 5.91
CA ILE A 13 -15.42 -13.30 4.90
C ILE A 13 -16.59 -12.34 4.67
N VAL A 14 -17.19 -11.80 5.74
CA VAL A 14 -18.29 -10.83 5.60
C VAL A 14 -17.82 -9.57 4.86
N VAL A 15 -16.65 -9.05 5.20
CA VAL A 15 -16.07 -7.88 4.52
C VAL A 15 -15.81 -8.18 3.05
N LEU A 16 -15.21 -9.33 2.72
CA LEU A 16 -14.94 -9.73 1.34
C LEU A 16 -16.23 -9.87 0.52
N LEU A 17 -17.28 -10.45 1.10
CA LEU A 17 -18.58 -10.54 0.45
C LEU A 17 -19.17 -9.15 0.19
N MET A 18 -19.19 -8.27 1.19
CA MET A 18 -19.66 -6.89 1.01
C MET A 18 -18.86 -6.14 -0.06
N VAL A 19 -17.53 -6.21 -0.03
CA VAL A 19 -16.66 -5.58 -1.03
C VAL A 19 -16.94 -6.18 -2.41
N SER A 20 -17.12 -7.49 -2.54
CA SER A 20 -17.39 -8.14 -3.83
C SER A 20 -18.73 -7.67 -4.43
N VAL A 21 -19.77 -7.51 -3.62
CA VAL A 21 -21.07 -6.99 -4.04
C VAL A 21 -20.92 -5.55 -4.50
N ILE A 22 -20.28 -4.70 -3.68
CA ILE A 22 -20.07 -3.29 -4.00
C ILE A 22 -19.28 -3.16 -5.31
N THR A 23 -18.15 -3.85 -5.45
CA THR A 23 -17.32 -3.82 -6.65
C THR A 23 -18.09 -4.26 -7.89
N PHE A 24 -18.89 -5.33 -7.79
CA PHE A 24 -19.70 -5.82 -8.90
C PHE A 24 -20.72 -4.76 -9.37
N PHE A 25 -21.46 -4.16 -8.44
CA PHE A 25 -22.44 -3.13 -8.78
C PHE A 25 -21.79 -1.85 -9.29
N VAL A 26 -20.66 -1.43 -8.71
CA VAL A 26 -19.92 -0.26 -9.19
C VAL A 26 -19.52 -0.48 -10.65
N LEU A 27 -18.92 -1.61 -10.99
CA LEU A 27 -18.51 -1.92 -12.37
C LEU A 27 -19.70 -2.03 -13.33
N MET A 28 -20.87 -2.45 -12.86
CA MET A 28 -22.09 -2.52 -13.67
C MET A 28 -22.68 -1.13 -13.98
N ILE A 29 -22.48 -0.16 -13.08
CA ILE A 29 -22.97 1.22 -13.23
C ILE A 29 -21.98 2.07 -14.05
N VAL A 30 -20.68 1.74 -14.04
CA VAL A 30 -19.69 2.46 -14.85
C VAL A 30 -20.09 2.39 -16.32
N PRO A 31 -20.19 3.52 -17.02
CA PRO A 31 -20.52 3.53 -18.44
C PRO A 31 -19.42 2.82 -19.25
N GLY A 32 -19.85 1.87 -20.09
CA GLY A 32 -18.98 1.09 -20.96
C GLY A 32 -19.56 -0.31 -21.19
N ASP A 33 -19.90 -0.64 -22.43
CA ASP A 33 -20.36 -1.97 -22.77
C ASP A 33 -19.14 -2.89 -23.03
N PRO A 34 -18.94 -3.96 -22.25
CA PRO A 34 -17.82 -4.88 -22.46
C PRO A 34 -17.85 -5.53 -23.85
N ALA A 35 -19.03 -5.79 -24.44
CA ALA A 35 -19.11 -6.30 -25.81
C ALA A 35 -18.62 -5.26 -26.82
N GLN A 36 -18.95 -3.99 -26.61
CA GLN A 36 -18.45 -2.89 -27.45
C GLN A 36 -16.93 -2.68 -27.28
N LEU A 37 -16.40 -2.86 -26.06
CA LEU A 37 -14.95 -2.79 -25.81
C LEU A 37 -14.18 -3.91 -26.54
N ILE A 38 -14.77 -5.11 -26.62
CA ILE A 38 -14.17 -6.26 -27.30
C ILE A 38 -14.27 -6.13 -28.83
N LEU A 39 -15.44 -5.76 -29.33
CA LEU A 39 -15.73 -5.70 -30.77
C LEU A 39 -15.20 -4.43 -31.45
N GLY A 40 -14.91 -3.38 -30.68
CA GLY A 40 -14.38 -2.13 -31.19
C GLY A 40 -15.41 -1.29 -31.94
N THR A 41 -14.92 -0.41 -32.83
CA THR A 41 -15.75 0.56 -33.55
C THR A 41 -16.60 -0.05 -34.66
N ASP A 42 -16.27 -1.26 -35.11
CA ASP A 42 -16.97 -1.97 -36.20
C ASP A 42 -18.13 -2.86 -35.68
N ALA A 43 -18.44 -2.77 -34.38
CA ALA A 43 -19.47 -3.59 -33.74
C ALA A 43 -20.87 -3.30 -34.29
N THR A 44 -21.49 -4.27 -34.97
CA THR A 44 -22.91 -4.19 -35.34
C THR A 44 -23.80 -4.51 -34.14
N PRO A 45 -25.06 -4.00 -34.09
CA PRO A 45 -26.00 -4.33 -33.01
C PRO A 45 -26.21 -5.84 -32.81
N GLU A 46 -26.17 -6.61 -33.91
CA GLU A 46 -26.31 -8.07 -33.90
C GLU A 46 -25.11 -8.73 -33.23
N MET A 47 -23.89 -8.32 -33.58
CA MET A 47 -22.65 -8.84 -32.97
C MET A 47 -22.58 -8.53 -31.46
N ILE A 48 -23.05 -7.36 -31.04
CA ILE A 48 -23.13 -6.98 -29.63
C ILE A 48 -24.12 -7.90 -28.90
N ALA A 49 -25.32 -8.10 -29.45
CA ALA A 49 -26.34 -8.96 -28.84
C ALA A 49 -25.93 -10.44 -28.78
N ASP A 50 -25.19 -10.94 -29.77
CA ASP A 50 -24.59 -12.27 -29.76
C ASP A 50 -23.55 -12.39 -28.65
N LEU A 51 -22.67 -11.40 -28.53
CA LEU A 51 -21.61 -11.41 -27.52
C LEU A 51 -22.17 -11.23 -26.10
N HIS A 52 -23.22 -10.43 -25.89
CA HIS A 52 -23.92 -10.34 -24.61
C HIS A 52 -24.46 -11.69 -24.15
N ARG A 53 -25.08 -12.45 -25.05
CA ARG A 53 -25.57 -13.81 -24.76
C ARG A 53 -24.42 -14.77 -24.45
N ALA A 54 -23.33 -14.71 -25.23
CA ALA A 54 -22.15 -15.54 -24.98
C ALA A 54 -21.48 -15.24 -23.62
N MET A 55 -21.49 -13.97 -23.20
CA MET A 55 -20.95 -13.52 -21.91
C MET A 55 -21.93 -13.68 -20.75
N GLY A 56 -23.19 -14.02 -21.01
CA GLY A 56 -24.25 -14.13 -20.02
C GLY A 56 -24.69 -12.78 -19.42
N LEU A 57 -24.45 -11.68 -20.13
CA LEU A 57 -24.81 -10.31 -19.73
C LEU A 57 -26.32 -10.05 -19.89
N ASP A 58 -27.01 -10.90 -20.63
CA ASP A 58 -28.46 -10.93 -20.81
C ASP A 58 -29.22 -11.57 -19.63
N LYS A 59 -28.50 -12.28 -18.74
CA LYS A 59 -29.10 -12.95 -17.58
C LYS A 59 -29.48 -11.97 -16.47
N PRO A 60 -30.41 -12.34 -15.57
CA PRO A 60 -30.68 -11.53 -14.38
C PRO A 60 -29.42 -11.27 -13.55
N VAL A 61 -29.30 -10.06 -13.01
CA VAL A 61 -28.09 -9.56 -12.31
C VAL A 61 -27.59 -10.49 -11.21
N TYR A 62 -28.51 -11.08 -10.44
CA TYR A 62 -28.14 -12.03 -9.39
C TYR A 62 -27.43 -13.26 -9.96
N GLN A 63 -27.85 -13.79 -11.11
CA GLN A 63 -27.19 -14.92 -11.77
C GLN A 63 -25.80 -14.54 -12.26
N GLN A 64 -25.64 -13.32 -12.80
CA GLN A 64 -24.34 -12.81 -13.23
C GLN A 64 -23.37 -12.73 -12.04
N TYR A 65 -23.81 -12.15 -10.92
CA TYR A 65 -23.02 -12.05 -9.70
C TYR A 65 -22.63 -13.41 -9.12
N PHE A 66 -23.58 -14.34 -8.99
CA PHE A 66 -23.29 -15.69 -8.47
C PHE A 66 -22.37 -16.48 -9.39
N SER A 67 -22.56 -16.39 -10.72
CA SER A 67 -21.68 -17.01 -11.70
C SER A 67 -20.25 -16.48 -11.57
N TRP A 68 -20.09 -15.15 -11.51
CA TRP A 68 -18.81 -14.49 -11.32
C TRP A 68 -18.15 -14.89 -9.98
N LEU A 69 -18.90 -14.93 -8.88
CA LEU A 69 -18.41 -15.30 -7.57
C LEU A 69 -17.94 -16.77 -7.52
N VAL A 70 -18.68 -17.68 -8.16
CA VAL A 70 -18.31 -19.10 -8.25
C VAL A 70 -17.04 -19.29 -9.09
N ASN A 71 -16.92 -18.58 -10.20
CA ASN A 71 -15.70 -18.63 -11.03
C ASN A 71 -14.50 -18.08 -10.24
N LEU A 72 -14.68 -16.95 -9.55
CA LEU A 72 -13.65 -16.39 -8.66
C LEU A 72 -13.23 -17.38 -7.57
N ALA A 73 -14.17 -18.09 -6.95
CA ALA A 73 -13.90 -19.13 -5.95
C ALA A 73 -13.13 -20.33 -6.53
N LYS A 74 -13.26 -20.60 -7.83
CA LYS A 74 -12.46 -21.59 -8.57
C LYS A 74 -11.11 -21.04 -9.06
N LEU A 75 -10.76 -19.81 -8.67
CA LEU A 75 -9.58 -19.07 -9.16
C LEU A 75 -9.63 -18.75 -10.66
N ASP A 76 -10.81 -18.83 -11.26
CA ASP A 76 -11.07 -18.37 -12.62
C ASP A 76 -11.55 -16.92 -12.58
N MET A 77 -10.63 -16.00 -12.85
CA MET A 77 -10.90 -14.56 -12.90
C MET A 77 -11.29 -14.10 -14.30
N GLY A 78 -11.37 -15.00 -15.28
CA GLY A 78 -11.69 -14.71 -16.66
C GLY A 78 -10.59 -13.97 -17.42
N THR A 79 -11.00 -13.32 -18.50
CA THR A 79 -10.13 -12.58 -19.43
C THR A 79 -10.39 -11.09 -19.32
N SER A 80 -9.33 -10.29 -19.35
CA SER A 80 -9.42 -8.84 -19.42
C SER A 80 -9.99 -8.42 -20.77
N TYR A 81 -11.10 -7.68 -20.75
CA TYR A 81 -11.71 -7.12 -21.97
C TYR A 81 -10.84 -6.06 -22.65
N VAL A 82 -9.92 -5.43 -21.91
CA VAL A 82 -9.02 -4.38 -22.43
C VAL A 82 -7.75 -4.99 -23.03
N TYR A 83 -7.15 -5.97 -22.35
CA TYR A 83 -5.85 -6.52 -22.74
C TYR A 83 -5.92 -7.85 -23.50
N GLY A 84 -7.09 -8.50 -23.55
CA GLY A 84 -7.26 -9.82 -24.16
C GLY A 84 -6.47 -10.95 -23.50
N LYS A 85 -6.01 -10.76 -22.25
CA LYS A 85 -5.22 -11.72 -21.47
C LYS A 85 -5.97 -12.17 -20.23
N SER A 86 -5.65 -13.36 -19.72
CA SER A 86 -6.25 -13.84 -18.47
C SER A 86 -5.93 -12.89 -17.31
N VAL A 87 -6.93 -12.55 -16.51
CA VAL A 87 -6.79 -11.61 -15.38
C VAL A 87 -5.77 -12.14 -14.37
N THR A 88 -5.77 -13.44 -14.12
CA THR A 88 -4.79 -14.11 -13.25
C THR A 88 -3.36 -13.86 -13.72
N SER A 89 -3.07 -13.94 -15.03
CA SER A 89 -1.72 -13.66 -15.56
C SER A 89 -1.31 -12.20 -15.35
N LEU A 90 -2.24 -11.25 -15.53
CA LEU A 90 -1.98 -9.84 -15.31
C LEU A 90 -1.63 -9.57 -13.85
N ILE A 91 -2.39 -10.15 -12.92
CA ILE A 91 -2.14 -10.02 -11.47
C ILE A 91 -0.80 -10.65 -11.10
N VAL A 92 -0.53 -11.88 -11.51
CA VAL A 92 0.73 -12.58 -11.17
C VAL A 92 1.96 -11.84 -11.70
N ASN A 93 1.86 -11.21 -12.88
CA ASN A 93 2.96 -10.43 -13.44
C ASN A 93 3.15 -9.07 -12.75
N ALA A 94 2.07 -8.43 -12.29
CA ALA A 94 2.13 -7.15 -11.59
C ALA A 94 2.52 -7.28 -10.11
N LEU A 95 2.11 -8.37 -9.46
CA LEU A 95 2.23 -8.55 -8.01
C LEU A 95 3.67 -8.43 -7.48
N PRO A 96 4.71 -9.03 -8.12
CA PRO A 96 6.10 -8.86 -7.66
C PRO A 96 6.57 -7.42 -7.72
N VAL A 97 6.14 -6.65 -8.72
CA VAL A 97 6.48 -5.23 -8.88
C VAL A 97 5.85 -4.42 -7.76
N THR A 98 4.55 -4.55 -7.55
CA THR A 98 3.83 -3.82 -6.49
C THR A 98 4.35 -4.18 -5.10
N LEU A 99 4.54 -5.46 -4.79
CA LEU A 99 5.01 -5.89 -3.48
C LEU A 99 6.46 -5.45 -3.21
N SER A 100 7.35 -5.54 -4.20
CA SER A 100 8.74 -5.10 -4.02
C SER A 100 8.83 -3.60 -3.72
N ILE A 101 8.08 -2.77 -4.44
CA ILE A 101 8.01 -1.33 -4.20
C ILE A 101 7.37 -1.04 -2.83
N ALA A 102 6.24 -1.69 -2.50
CA ALA A 102 5.53 -1.47 -1.24
C ALA A 102 6.38 -1.86 -0.02
N VAL A 103 7.04 -3.01 -0.06
CA VAL A 103 7.95 -3.47 1.01
C VAL A 103 9.12 -2.50 1.17
N TYR A 104 9.74 -2.09 0.05
CA TYR A 104 10.88 -1.18 0.11
C TYR A 104 10.47 0.22 0.63
N ALA A 105 9.38 0.78 0.11
CA ALA A 105 8.84 2.06 0.56
C ALA A 105 8.51 2.02 2.07
N MET A 106 7.86 0.95 2.53
CA MET A 106 7.54 0.76 3.95
C MET A 106 8.79 0.62 4.81
N ALA A 107 9.80 -0.13 4.36
CA ALA A 107 11.06 -0.29 5.07
C ALA A 107 11.80 1.05 5.23
N VAL A 108 11.89 1.81 4.15
CA VAL A 108 12.46 3.17 4.15
C VAL A 108 11.67 4.05 5.11
N ALA A 109 10.34 4.10 4.97
CA ALA A 109 9.48 4.91 5.82
C ALA A 109 9.63 4.56 7.29
N ALA A 110 9.65 3.27 7.64
CA ALA A 110 9.85 2.79 9.00
C ALA A 110 11.21 3.22 9.55
N ILE A 111 12.31 3.01 8.82
CA ILE A 111 13.65 3.40 9.28
C ILE A 111 13.69 4.89 9.64
N PHE A 112 13.22 5.75 8.73
CA PHE A 112 13.24 7.20 8.95
C PHE A 112 12.25 7.64 10.03
N ALA A 113 11.03 7.10 10.04
CA ALA A 113 10.00 7.45 11.01
C ALA A 113 10.38 7.04 12.43
N PHE A 114 10.93 5.83 12.62
CA PHE A 114 11.38 5.38 13.93
C PHE A 114 12.58 6.17 14.41
N ALA A 115 13.60 6.37 13.56
CA ALA A 115 14.77 7.15 13.94
C ALA A 115 14.40 8.58 14.33
N ALA A 116 13.68 9.30 13.46
CA ALA A 116 13.30 10.68 13.70
C ALA A 116 12.26 10.79 14.83
N GLY A 117 11.28 9.89 14.91
CA GLY A 117 10.22 9.91 15.91
C GLY A 117 10.73 9.63 17.33
N ILE A 118 11.66 8.69 17.50
CA ILE A 118 12.32 8.44 18.78
C ILE A 118 13.14 9.67 19.20
N ILE A 119 13.95 10.22 18.29
CA ILE A 119 14.78 11.41 18.57
C ILE A 119 13.90 12.61 18.95
N ALA A 120 12.81 12.85 18.23
CA ALA A 120 11.87 13.94 18.48
C ALA A 120 11.15 13.79 19.82
N ALA A 121 10.80 12.57 20.23
CA ALA A 121 10.18 12.32 21.52
C ALA A 121 11.17 12.48 22.69
N VAL A 122 12.41 11.98 22.55
CA VAL A 122 13.45 12.09 23.57
C VAL A 122 13.91 13.55 23.73
N LYS A 123 14.03 14.28 22.62
CA LYS A 123 14.42 15.71 22.58
C LYS A 123 13.19 16.61 22.43
N LYS A 124 12.13 16.32 23.19
CA LYS A 124 10.87 17.08 23.15
C LYS A 124 11.12 18.58 23.32
N ASP A 125 10.45 19.39 22.50
CA ASP A 125 10.51 20.86 22.52
C ASP A 125 11.92 21.43 22.28
N LYS A 126 12.83 20.63 21.70
CA LYS A 126 14.14 21.06 21.19
C LYS A 126 14.11 21.12 19.66
N PHE A 127 15.17 21.66 19.06
CA PHE A 127 15.32 21.80 17.62
C PHE A 127 15.00 20.51 16.84
N ALA A 128 15.43 19.34 17.33
CA ALA A 128 15.16 18.07 16.68
C ALA A 128 13.66 17.73 16.61
N ASP A 129 12.88 18.07 17.64
CA ASP A 129 11.42 17.91 17.63
C ASP A 129 10.78 18.88 16.63
N TYR A 130 11.11 20.18 16.70
CA TYR A 130 10.59 21.18 15.76
C TYR A 130 10.91 20.84 14.29
N PHE A 131 12.15 20.44 14.01
CA PHE A 131 12.56 20.04 12.67
C PHE A 131 11.81 18.80 12.17
N SER A 132 11.62 17.79 13.03
CA SER A 132 10.85 16.60 12.68
C SER A 132 9.40 16.93 12.31
N ARG A 133 8.78 17.89 13.01
CA ARG A 133 7.41 18.36 12.72
C ARG A 133 7.31 19.02 11.34
N SER A 134 8.32 19.79 10.94
CA SER A 134 8.38 20.37 9.59
C SER A 134 8.49 19.28 8.52
N ILE A 135 9.33 18.26 8.72
CA ILE A 135 9.42 17.11 7.80
C ILE A 135 8.08 16.38 7.69
N MET A 136 7.41 16.14 8.83
CA MET A 136 6.09 15.50 8.84
C MET A 136 5.08 16.30 8.02
N GLN A 137 5.07 17.62 8.18
CA GLN A 137 4.10 18.47 7.52
C GLN A 137 4.36 18.56 6.01
N LEU A 138 5.62 18.76 5.60
CA LEU A 138 5.99 18.84 4.20
C LEU A 138 5.77 17.51 3.47
N GLY A 139 6.19 16.40 4.08
CA GLY A 139 6.04 15.07 3.50
C GLY A 139 4.58 14.65 3.31
N SER A 140 3.67 15.11 4.18
CA SER A 140 2.23 14.82 4.06
C SER A 140 1.46 15.84 3.21
N ALA A 141 1.99 17.06 3.01
CA ALA A 141 1.30 18.12 2.27
C ALA A 141 1.51 18.03 0.76
N ILE A 142 2.69 17.57 0.32
CA ILE A 142 3.02 17.52 -1.11
C ILE A 142 2.48 16.21 -1.71
N PRO A 143 1.70 16.26 -2.81
CA PRO A 143 1.22 15.07 -3.47
C PRO A 143 2.37 14.17 -3.98
N SER A 144 2.28 12.87 -3.74
CA SER A 144 3.33 11.91 -4.11
C SER A 144 3.62 11.90 -5.61
N PHE A 145 2.61 12.05 -6.46
CA PHE A 145 2.80 12.11 -7.91
C PHE A 145 3.65 13.31 -8.34
N TRP A 146 3.49 14.46 -7.67
CA TRP A 146 4.29 15.65 -7.95
C TRP A 146 5.75 15.42 -7.57
N ILE A 147 6.00 14.84 -6.39
CA ILE A 147 7.35 14.45 -5.97
C ILE A 147 7.93 13.45 -6.97
N GLY A 148 7.14 12.47 -7.42
CA GLY A 148 7.51 11.50 -8.45
C GLY A 148 7.96 12.15 -9.75
N MET A 149 7.20 13.11 -10.27
CA MET A 149 7.56 13.86 -11.48
C MET A 149 8.88 14.63 -11.30
N VAL A 150 9.05 15.34 -10.18
CA VAL A 150 10.30 16.06 -9.88
C VAL A 150 11.49 15.10 -9.81
N PHE A 151 11.30 13.95 -9.16
CA PHE A 151 12.33 12.93 -8.98
C PHE A 151 12.73 12.30 -10.32
N ILE A 152 11.76 12.02 -11.20
CA ILE A 152 12.01 11.56 -12.57
C ILE A 152 12.84 12.58 -13.34
N VAL A 153 12.48 13.87 -13.31
CA VAL A 153 13.21 14.91 -14.05
C VAL A 153 14.63 15.07 -13.51
N PHE A 154 14.79 15.15 -12.19
CA PHE A 154 16.08 15.43 -11.59
C PHE A 154 16.99 14.20 -11.59
N PHE A 155 16.55 13.10 -10.99
CA PHE A 155 17.39 11.92 -10.82
C PHE A 155 17.38 10.99 -12.04
N GLY A 156 16.29 10.97 -12.80
CA GLY A 156 16.16 10.13 -14.00
C GLY A 156 16.69 10.78 -15.27
N LEU A 157 16.26 12.01 -15.56
CA LEU A 157 16.62 12.68 -16.83
C LEU A 157 17.90 13.51 -16.74
N ARG A 158 18.05 14.37 -15.72
CA ARG A 158 19.22 15.23 -15.59
C ARG A 158 20.45 14.47 -15.10
N MET A 159 20.37 13.84 -13.93
CA MET A 159 21.51 13.14 -13.33
C MET A 159 21.72 11.73 -13.92
N LYS A 160 20.68 11.13 -14.51
CA LYS A 160 20.71 9.76 -15.09
C LYS A 160 21.16 8.70 -14.08
N ILE A 161 20.87 8.92 -12.80
CA ILE A 161 21.20 7.97 -11.72
C ILE A 161 20.21 6.83 -11.70
N PHE A 162 18.91 7.09 -11.89
CA PHE A 162 17.87 6.06 -11.86
C PHE A 162 17.17 5.92 -13.22
N PRO A 163 16.68 4.73 -13.58
CA PRO A 163 15.83 4.58 -14.76
C PRO A 163 14.51 5.33 -14.56
N VAL A 164 13.95 5.87 -15.64
CA VAL A 164 12.64 6.56 -15.63
C VAL A 164 11.48 5.57 -15.72
N SER A 165 11.71 4.40 -16.34
CA SER A 165 10.73 3.34 -16.48
C SER A 165 11.39 1.97 -16.53
N GLY A 166 10.57 0.93 -16.37
CA GLY A 166 11.01 -0.46 -16.42
C GLY A 166 11.27 -1.05 -15.03
N PHE A 167 11.05 -2.35 -14.94
CA PHE A 167 11.30 -3.15 -13.74
C PHE A 167 12.34 -4.21 -14.07
N VAL A 168 13.37 -4.32 -13.24
CA VAL A 168 14.40 -5.36 -13.38
C VAL A 168 14.12 -6.44 -12.33
N PRO A 169 13.78 -7.69 -12.71
CA PRO A 169 13.59 -8.76 -11.74
C PRO A 169 14.85 -9.01 -10.91
N ILE A 170 14.68 -9.41 -9.65
CA ILE A 170 15.82 -9.73 -8.76
C ILE A 170 16.73 -10.83 -9.34
N SER A 171 16.15 -11.77 -10.10
CA SER A 171 16.87 -12.84 -10.80
C SER A 171 17.84 -12.33 -11.88
N SER A 172 17.60 -11.14 -12.43
CA SER A 172 18.45 -10.51 -13.45
C SER A 172 19.58 -9.67 -12.83
N GLY A 173 19.63 -9.55 -11.50
CA GLY A 173 20.69 -8.87 -10.78
C GLY A 173 20.15 -7.93 -9.69
N PHE A 174 20.67 -8.09 -8.47
CA PHE A 174 20.21 -7.34 -7.30
C PHE A 174 20.38 -5.81 -7.46
N LEU A 175 21.52 -5.35 -7.99
CA LEU A 175 21.78 -3.93 -8.18
C LEU A 175 20.78 -3.30 -9.16
N GLY A 176 20.51 -3.97 -10.28
CA GLY A 176 19.54 -3.51 -11.28
C GLY A 176 18.12 -3.46 -10.72
N PHE A 177 17.72 -4.49 -9.97
CA PHE A 177 16.45 -4.54 -9.27
C PHE A 177 16.29 -3.35 -8.32
N ILE A 178 17.20 -3.18 -7.36
CA ILE A 178 17.15 -2.06 -6.39
C ILE A 178 17.12 -0.73 -7.12
N LYS A 179 17.96 -0.54 -8.14
CA LYS A 179 18.00 0.70 -8.93
C LYS A 179 16.66 0.98 -9.62
N SER A 180 15.98 -0.05 -10.14
CA SER A 180 14.67 0.10 -10.81
C SER A 180 13.53 0.47 -9.86
N ILE A 181 13.58 0.03 -8.59
CA ILE A 181 12.49 0.27 -7.63
C ILE A 181 12.77 1.39 -6.62
N THR A 182 14.02 1.88 -6.51
CA THR A 182 14.39 2.88 -5.49
C THR A 182 13.65 4.19 -5.66
N LEU A 183 13.59 4.71 -6.89
CA LEU A 183 12.96 6.00 -7.14
C LEU A 183 11.47 6.02 -6.74
N PRO A 184 10.61 5.11 -7.24
CA PRO A 184 9.21 5.08 -6.80
C PRO A 184 9.08 4.73 -5.30
N ALA A 185 9.90 3.82 -4.76
CA ALA A 185 9.84 3.47 -3.34
C ALA A 185 10.13 4.66 -2.42
N VAL A 186 11.13 5.49 -2.75
CA VAL A 186 11.48 6.68 -1.95
C VAL A 186 10.39 7.74 -2.05
N VAL A 187 9.82 7.96 -3.24
CA VAL A 187 8.70 8.90 -3.43
C VAL A 187 7.52 8.54 -2.53
N LEU A 188 7.16 7.26 -2.49
CA LEU A 188 6.09 6.76 -1.64
C LEU A 188 6.46 6.83 -0.15
N ALA A 189 7.71 6.49 0.20
CA ALA A 189 8.18 6.50 1.57
C ALA A 189 8.10 7.89 2.22
N ILE A 190 8.29 8.98 1.47
CA ILE A 190 8.23 10.36 2.01
C ILE A 190 6.88 10.64 2.67
N GLY A 191 5.77 10.31 2.00
CA GLY A 191 4.42 10.50 2.54
C GLY A 191 4.14 9.61 3.75
N GLU A 192 4.50 8.32 3.65
CA GLU A 192 4.27 7.35 4.72
C GLU A 192 5.12 7.63 5.97
N THR A 193 6.34 8.15 5.79
CA THR A 193 7.23 8.58 6.89
C THR A 193 6.57 9.65 7.75
N GLY A 194 5.94 10.66 7.15
CA GLY A 194 5.36 11.78 7.90
C GLY A 194 4.26 11.35 8.86
N MET A 195 3.36 10.46 8.40
CA MET A 195 2.31 9.88 9.24
C MET A 195 2.89 8.93 10.29
N LEU A 196 3.78 8.02 9.92
CA LEU A 196 4.33 7.03 10.86
C LEU A 196 5.18 7.70 11.94
N LEU A 197 5.98 8.71 11.59
CA LEU A 197 6.78 9.51 12.52
C LEU A 197 5.88 10.17 13.57
N ARG A 198 4.75 10.75 13.15
CA ARG A 198 3.75 11.35 14.07
C ARG A 198 3.34 10.36 15.16
N ILE A 199 3.00 9.14 14.73
CA ILE A 199 2.49 8.10 15.61
C ILE A 199 3.60 7.57 16.52
N VAL A 200 4.79 7.32 15.98
CA VAL A 200 5.96 6.90 16.79
C VAL A 200 6.25 7.96 17.85
N ARG A 201 6.32 9.23 17.46
CA ARG A 201 6.61 10.33 18.40
C ARG A 201 5.57 10.42 19.50
N SER A 202 4.28 10.40 19.16
CA SER A 202 3.20 10.47 20.16
C SER A 202 3.27 9.29 21.12
N SER A 203 3.37 8.07 20.58
CA SER A 203 3.41 6.84 21.37
C SER A 203 4.65 6.79 22.27
N MET A 204 5.79 7.28 21.79
CA MET A 204 7.01 7.40 22.58
C MET A 204 6.85 8.39 23.73
N LEU A 205 6.23 9.55 23.50
CA LEU A 205 5.96 10.53 24.56
C LEU A 205 5.03 9.97 25.65
N ASP A 206 4.01 9.20 25.26
CA ASP A 206 3.09 8.56 26.21
C ASP A 206 3.78 7.44 26.99
N SER A 207 4.62 6.65 26.33
CA SER A 207 5.42 5.59 26.94
C SER A 207 6.48 6.13 27.91
N LEU A 208 7.12 7.26 27.59
CA LEU A 208 8.12 7.91 28.45
C LEU A 208 7.53 8.46 29.76
N LYS A 209 6.21 8.67 29.84
CA LYS A 209 5.47 9.15 31.01
C LYS A 209 4.96 8.03 31.93
N GLN A 210 5.18 6.77 31.57
CA GLN A 210 4.67 5.63 32.34
C GLN A 210 5.51 5.38 33.61
N ASP A 211 4.87 4.92 34.69
CA ASP A 211 5.50 4.69 36.01
C ASP A 211 6.71 3.74 35.96
N TYR A 212 6.69 2.74 35.07
CA TYR A 212 7.82 1.81 34.91
C TYR A 212 9.10 2.51 34.43
N MET A 213 8.99 3.70 33.84
CA MET A 213 10.13 4.51 33.41
C MET A 213 10.89 5.10 34.58
N ASP A 214 10.21 5.49 35.65
CA ASP A 214 10.87 6.02 36.84
C ASP A 214 11.62 4.92 37.57
N MET A 215 11.05 3.71 37.62
CA MET A 215 11.79 2.56 38.17
C MET A 215 13.01 2.19 37.33
N ALA A 216 12.95 2.36 36.00
CA ALA A 216 14.11 2.16 35.13
C ALA A 216 15.24 3.18 35.41
N LYS A 217 14.88 4.44 35.73
CA LYS A 217 15.84 5.48 36.15
C LYS A 217 16.44 5.18 37.54
N ILE A 218 15.61 4.80 38.51
CA ILE A 218 16.06 4.45 39.88
C ILE A 218 17.04 3.29 39.86
N LYS A 219 16.81 2.29 38.99
CA LYS A 219 17.74 1.17 38.76
C LYS A 219 19.05 1.56 38.05
N GLY A 220 19.26 2.85 37.74
CA GLY A 220 20.48 3.35 37.09
C GLY A 220 20.68 2.81 35.67
N LEU A 221 19.62 2.43 34.96
CA LEU A 221 19.75 1.90 33.61
C LEU A 221 20.23 2.98 32.64
N GLY A 222 21.16 2.61 31.73
CA GLY A 222 21.66 3.54 30.73
C GLY A 222 20.57 4.05 29.78
N ALA A 223 20.72 5.29 29.28
CA ALA A 223 19.73 5.97 28.45
C ALA A 223 19.29 5.17 27.22
N GLY A 224 20.21 4.47 26.54
CA GLY A 224 19.87 3.61 25.41
C GLY A 224 18.92 2.46 25.79
N LYS A 225 19.13 1.83 26.95
CA LYS A 225 18.25 0.77 27.44
C LYS A 225 16.88 1.32 27.82
N ILE A 226 16.84 2.47 28.48
CA ILE A 226 15.60 3.19 28.82
C ILE A 226 14.77 3.46 27.55
N TYR A 227 15.38 4.05 26.52
CA TYR A 227 14.65 4.44 25.31
C TYR A 227 14.30 3.27 24.38
N PHE A 228 15.26 2.41 24.02
CA PHE A 228 15.02 1.37 23.02
C PHE A 228 14.42 0.09 23.59
N LYS A 229 14.69 -0.26 24.86
CA LYS A 229 14.17 -1.51 25.44
C LYS A 229 12.85 -1.32 26.18
N TYR A 230 12.66 -0.21 26.90
CA TYR A 230 11.46 0.03 27.69
C TYR A 230 10.48 0.96 26.99
N ALA A 231 10.90 2.20 26.68
CA ALA A 231 10.01 3.19 26.10
C ALA A 231 9.50 2.76 24.72
N LEU A 232 10.39 2.38 23.81
CA LEU A 232 10.00 1.93 22.47
C LEU A 232 9.08 0.72 22.51
N ARG A 233 9.38 -0.26 23.37
CA ARG A 233 8.55 -1.48 23.50
C ARG A 233 7.12 -1.15 23.93
N GLY A 234 6.94 -0.22 24.87
CA GLY A 234 5.60 0.27 25.26
C GLY A 234 4.91 1.07 24.17
N ALA A 235 5.69 1.77 23.34
CA ALA A 235 5.19 2.63 22.27
C ALA A 235 4.81 1.88 20.97
N LEU A 236 5.20 0.62 20.78
CA LEU A 236 5.13 -0.06 19.48
C LEU A 236 3.72 -0.44 19.00
N ILE A 237 2.72 -0.53 19.88
CA ILE A 237 1.38 -1.04 19.55
C ILE A 237 0.73 -0.22 18.42
N ALA A 238 0.71 1.10 18.55
CA ALA A 238 0.10 1.98 17.55
C ALA A 238 0.93 2.08 16.24
N PRO A 239 2.27 2.30 16.28
CA PRO A 239 3.10 2.29 15.08
C PRO A 239 2.98 1.02 14.25
N VAL A 240 3.02 -0.16 14.87
CA VAL A 240 2.91 -1.45 14.14
C VAL A 240 1.55 -1.57 13.45
N THR A 241 0.47 -1.14 14.12
CA THR A 241 -0.87 -1.13 13.55
C THR A 241 -0.95 -0.21 12.32
N ILE A 242 -0.37 0.99 12.42
CA ILE A 242 -0.34 1.98 11.34
C ILE A 242 0.50 1.48 10.17
N MET A 243 1.66 0.86 10.43
CA MET A 243 2.47 0.22 9.39
C MET A 243 1.68 -0.84 8.62
N GLY A 244 0.89 -1.67 9.31
CA GLY A 244 0.03 -2.65 8.65
C GLY A 244 -0.99 -2.02 7.71
N MET A 245 -1.64 -0.93 8.14
CA MET A 245 -2.61 -0.19 7.32
C MET A 245 -1.95 0.54 6.14
N GLN A 246 -0.80 1.18 6.35
CA GLN A 246 -0.04 1.83 5.29
C GLN A 246 0.49 0.82 4.28
N PHE A 247 0.95 -0.34 4.73
CA PHE A 247 1.39 -1.41 3.84
C PHE A 247 0.24 -1.93 2.97
N ALA A 248 -0.93 -2.16 3.56
CA ALA A 248 -2.13 -2.55 2.82
C ALA A 248 -2.53 -1.49 1.77
N LYS A 249 -2.42 -0.20 2.11
CA LYS A 249 -2.63 0.90 1.17
C LYS A 249 -1.61 0.89 0.02
N LEU A 250 -0.33 0.71 0.30
CA LEU A 250 0.72 0.62 -0.72
C LEU A 250 0.52 -0.60 -1.65
N ALA A 251 0.16 -1.75 -1.06
CA ALA A 251 -0.11 -2.98 -1.80
C ALA A 251 -1.41 -2.91 -2.62
N GLY A 252 -2.41 -2.15 -2.17
CA GLY A 252 -3.67 -1.90 -2.88
C GLY A 252 -3.50 -1.04 -4.14
N GLY A 253 -2.30 -0.54 -4.40
CA GLY A 253 -1.92 0.17 -5.61
C GLY A 253 -1.74 1.67 -5.38
N THR A 254 -0.56 2.16 -5.73
CA THR A 254 -0.27 3.58 -5.88
C THR A 254 -0.52 3.95 -7.33
N VAL A 255 -1.79 4.12 -7.72
CA VAL A 255 -2.24 4.30 -9.12
C VAL A 255 -1.48 5.42 -9.87
N VAL A 256 -0.81 6.32 -9.15
CA VAL A 256 -0.17 7.53 -9.69
C VAL A 256 1.37 7.50 -9.68
N VAL A 257 2.01 6.52 -9.01
CA VAL A 257 3.48 6.45 -8.85
C VAL A 257 3.99 5.03 -9.07
#